data_AF-A0A3D1ZFN2-F1
#
_entry.id   AF-A0A3D1ZFN2-F1
#
_cell.length_a   1.000
_cell.length_b   1.000
_cell.length_c   1.000
_cell.angle_alpha   90.00
_cell.angle_beta   90.00
_cell.angle_gamma   90.00
#
_symmetry.space_group_name_H-M   'P 1'
#
loop_
_entity.id
_entity.type
_entity.pdbx_description
1 polymer ?
#
loop_
_entity_poly.entity_id
_entity_poly.type
_entity_poly.pdbx_seq_one_letter_code
_entity_poly.pdbx_strand_id
1 'polypeptide(L)'
;MNLNLIVLPDTIAMCRLDADSPIPDWAIGEFVSITRTPDELSIVCRQDQVPDGVQCERSWRCFRVAGTLDFTLVGVIASLTGALAEVGISVFVVSSFNTDFVLVREQDL
;
A
#
# COMPACT_ATOMS: atom_id res chain seq x y z
N MET A 1 -18.92 6.73 -9.68
CA MET A 1 -18.24 5.54 -10.25
C MET A 1 -18.42 4.41 -9.25
N ASN A 2 -18.85 3.22 -9.66
CA ASN A 2 -18.98 2.10 -8.72
C ASN A 2 -17.73 1.23 -8.84
N LEU A 3 -16.88 1.24 -7.82
CA LEU A 3 -15.62 0.49 -7.78
C LEU A 3 -15.80 -0.75 -6.92
N ASN A 4 -15.42 -1.90 -7.45
CA ASN A 4 -15.36 -3.13 -6.67
C ASN A 4 -13.98 -3.23 -6.03
N LEU A 5 -13.94 -3.25 -4.70
CA LEU A 5 -12.72 -3.37 -3.92
C LEU A 5 -12.60 -4.79 -3.34
N ILE A 6 -11.41 -5.36 -3.40
CA ILE A 6 -11.10 -6.68 -2.82
C ILE A 6 -10.11 -6.46 -1.69
N VAL A 7 -10.48 -6.86 -0.47
CA VAL A 7 -9.60 -6.82 0.70
C VAL A 7 -8.58 -7.95 0.57
N LEU A 8 -7.29 -7.62 0.68
CA LEU A 8 -6.23 -8.62 0.79
C LEU A 8 -6.21 -9.24 2.19
N PRO A 9 -5.86 -10.53 2.31
CA PRO A 9 -5.98 -11.26 3.57
C PRO A 9 -5.01 -10.74 4.64
N ASP A 10 -3.85 -10.26 4.22
CA ASP A 10 -2.74 -9.91 5.09
C ASP A 10 -2.88 -8.53 5.74
N THR A 11 -2.33 -8.41 6.95
CA THR A 11 -2.01 -7.13 7.57
C THR A 11 -0.63 -6.67 7.09
N ILE A 12 -0.55 -5.43 6.66
CA ILE A 12 0.60 -4.84 5.97
C ILE A 12 1.35 -3.89 6.90
N ALA A 13 2.65 -3.82 6.70
CA ALA A 13 3.51 -2.80 7.30
C ALA A 13 4.19 -1.97 6.19
N MET A 14 4.45 -0.71 6.50
CA MET A 14 5.25 0.21 5.67
C MET A 14 6.54 0.52 6.41
N CYS A 15 7.66 0.09 5.86
CA CYS A 15 8.98 0.17 6.48
C CYS A 15 9.81 1.24 5.80
N ARG A 16 10.69 1.88 6.57
CA ARG A 16 11.70 2.81 6.08
C ARG A 16 13.08 2.25 6.38
N LEU A 17 13.92 2.20 5.35
CA LEU A 17 15.36 1.91 5.43
C LEU A 17 16.14 3.06 4.79
N ASP A 18 17.45 3.09 5.01
CA ASP A 18 18.34 4.09 4.39
C ASP A 18 18.33 4.00 2.86
N ALA A 19 18.53 5.14 2.19
CA ALA A 19 18.41 5.27 0.74
C ALA A 19 19.37 4.36 -0.06
N ASP A 20 20.49 3.96 0.54
CA ASP A 20 21.52 3.08 -0.04
C ASP A 20 21.44 1.64 0.46
N SER A 21 20.52 1.34 1.40
CA SER A 21 20.33 -0.01 1.91
C SER A 21 19.99 -0.98 0.78
N PRO A 22 20.56 -2.21 0.76
CA PRO A 22 20.13 -3.23 -0.18
C PRO A 22 18.64 -3.57 0.04
N ILE A 23 18.00 -4.12 -0.98
CA ILE A 23 16.66 -4.69 -0.79
C ILE A 23 16.82 -5.92 0.12
N PRO A 24 16.16 -5.96 1.29
CA PRO A 24 16.31 -7.06 2.23
C PRO A 24 15.57 -8.31 1.74
N ASP A 25 16.02 -9.47 2.18
CA ASP A 25 15.47 -10.78 1.84
C ASP A 25 14.05 -11.03 2.40
N TRP A 26 13.68 -10.34 3.47
CA TRP A 26 12.34 -10.37 4.05
C TRP A 26 11.30 -9.56 3.26
N ALA A 27 11.71 -8.72 2.30
CA ALA A 27 10.79 -7.93 1.47
C ALA A 27 10.18 -8.77 0.33
N ILE A 28 9.49 -9.84 0.70
CA ILE A 28 8.87 -10.82 -0.20
C ILE A 28 7.42 -11.12 0.20
N GLY A 29 6.65 -11.70 -0.72
CA GLY A 29 5.25 -12.06 -0.48
C GLY A 29 4.35 -11.85 -1.70
N GLU A 30 3.04 -12.02 -1.53
CA GLU A 30 2.06 -11.84 -2.61
C GLU A 30 1.85 -10.37 -2.98
N PHE A 31 1.82 -9.48 -1.99
CA PHE A 31 1.78 -8.04 -2.18
C PHE A 31 3.01 -7.38 -1.56
N VAL A 32 3.89 -6.87 -2.43
CA VAL A 32 5.10 -6.15 -2.04
C VAL A 32 5.24 -4.92 -2.94
N SER A 33 5.56 -3.79 -2.34
CA SER A 33 5.97 -2.57 -3.04
C SER A 33 7.29 -2.09 -2.48
N ILE A 34 8.27 -1.86 -3.36
CA ILE A 34 9.59 -1.37 -3.00
C ILE A 34 9.85 -0.11 -3.79
N THR A 35 9.95 1.02 -3.10
CA THR A 35 10.19 2.32 -3.70
C THR A 35 11.48 2.88 -3.14
N ARG A 36 12.46 3.14 -4.03
CA ARG A 36 13.71 3.81 -3.66
C ARG A 36 13.67 5.24 -4.16
N THR A 37 13.96 6.17 -3.26
CA THR A 37 14.19 7.58 -3.54
C THR A 37 15.61 7.94 -3.11
N PRO A 38 16.09 9.17 -3.38
CA PRO A 38 17.34 9.65 -2.80
C PRO A 38 17.31 9.73 -1.26
N ASP A 39 16.14 9.76 -0.64
CA ASP A 39 15.96 9.98 0.80
C ASP A 39 15.76 8.68 1.59
N GLU A 40 15.25 7.62 0.95
CA GLU A 40 14.94 6.35 1.62
C GLU A 40 14.72 5.16 0.67
N LEU A 41 14.72 3.98 1.27
CA LEU A 41 14.10 2.77 0.74
C LEU A 41 12.80 2.49 1.51
N SER A 42 11.66 2.70 0.86
CA SER A 42 10.33 2.41 1.39
C SER A 42 9.88 1.02 0.95
N ILE A 43 9.43 0.20 1.89
CA ILE A 43 8.99 -1.18 1.64
C ILE A 43 7.61 -1.37 2.26
N VAL A 44 6.61 -1.69 1.45
CA VAL A 44 5.32 -2.19 1.96
C VAL A 44 5.20 -3.68 1.68
N CYS A 45 4.98 -4.44 2.73
CA CYS A 45 4.93 -5.91 2.70
C CYS A 45 4.14 -6.45 3.91
N ARG A 46 3.98 -7.78 3.97
CA ARG A 46 3.28 -8.43 5.08
C ARG A 46 3.97 -8.13 6.41
N GLN A 47 3.17 -7.70 7.38
CA GLN A 47 3.68 -7.19 8.66
C GLN A 47 4.57 -8.19 9.42
N ASP A 48 4.22 -9.47 9.38
CA ASP A 48 4.93 -10.54 10.10
C ASP A 48 6.31 -10.88 9.49
N GLN A 49 6.62 -10.42 8.28
CA GLN A 49 7.93 -10.58 7.64
C GLN A 49 8.94 -9.56 8.17
N VAL A 50 8.45 -8.43 8.69
CA VAL A 50 9.30 -7.30 9.08
C VAL A 50 9.97 -7.61 10.41
N PRO A 51 11.32 -7.73 10.45
CA PRO A 51 12.06 -8.00 11.67
C PRO A 51 11.87 -6.95 12.76
N ASP A 52 12.12 -7.34 14.01
CA ASP A 52 12.16 -6.40 15.13
C ASP A 52 13.25 -5.34 14.91
N GLY A 53 12.97 -4.11 15.34
CA GLY A 53 13.89 -2.97 15.22
C GLY A 53 13.87 -2.26 13.86
N VAL A 54 13.21 -2.79 12.84
CA VAL A 54 12.97 -2.05 11.59
C VAL A 54 11.95 -0.95 11.83
N GLN A 55 12.29 0.29 11.47
CA GLN A 55 11.37 1.41 11.53
C GLN A 55 10.20 1.17 10.57
N CYS A 56 8.99 1.02 11.11
CA CYS A 56 7.82 0.75 10.30
C CYS A 56 6.52 1.22 10.96
N GLU A 57 5.55 1.52 10.10
CA GLU A 57 4.14 1.71 10.44
C GLU A 57 3.40 0.40 10.21
N ARG A 58 2.74 -0.10 11.25
CA ARG A 58 2.06 -1.41 11.28
C ARG A 58 0.53 -1.23 11.31
N SER A 59 -0.18 -2.35 11.23
CA SER A 59 -1.64 -2.47 11.26
C SER A 59 -2.30 -1.70 10.13
N TRP A 60 -1.91 -2.03 8.90
CA TRP A 60 -2.56 -1.54 7.68
C TRP A 60 -3.30 -2.67 6.98
N ARG A 61 -4.46 -2.35 6.39
CA ARG A 61 -5.22 -3.26 5.54
C ARG A 61 -5.24 -2.73 4.12
N CYS A 62 -5.05 -3.63 3.16
CA CYS A 62 -4.91 -3.29 1.76
C CYS A 62 -6.14 -3.73 0.97
N PHE A 63 -6.68 -2.80 0.20
CA PHE A 63 -7.68 -3.05 -0.82
C PHE A 63 -7.03 -3.02 -2.19
N ARG A 64 -7.40 -3.94 -3.07
CA ARG A 64 -7.11 -3.89 -4.49
C ARG A 64 -8.36 -3.48 -5.26
N VAL A 65 -8.22 -2.56 -6.20
CA VAL A 65 -9.31 -2.28 -7.16
C VAL A 65 -9.46 -3.48 -8.09
N ALA A 66 -10.66 -4.06 -8.15
CA ALA A 66 -10.92 -5.28 -8.91
C ALA A 66 -10.83 -5.05 -10.43
N GLY A 67 -10.29 -6.04 -11.14
CA GLY A 67 -10.02 -5.96 -12.57
C GLY A 67 -8.70 -5.26 -12.91
N THR A 68 -8.46 -5.08 -14.21
CA THR A 68 -7.38 -4.23 -14.75
C THR A 68 -7.98 -2.87 -15.06
N LEU A 69 -7.36 -1.81 -14.56
CA LEU A 69 -7.76 -0.46 -14.89
C LEU A 69 -7.20 -0.09 -16.27
N ASP A 70 -8.08 0.40 -17.13
CA ASP A 70 -7.68 0.99 -18.40
C ASP A 70 -6.91 2.29 -18.11
N PHE A 71 -5.76 2.49 -18.75
CA PHE A 71 -4.93 3.70 -18.60
C PHE A 71 -5.65 4.99 -19.02
N THR A 72 -6.73 4.90 -19.78
CA THR A 72 -7.57 6.05 -20.14
C THR A 72 -8.50 6.50 -19.01
N LEU A 73 -8.60 5.72 -17.93
CA LEU A 73 -9.57 5.93 -16.87
C LEU A 73 -9.04 6.96 -15.87
N VAL A 74 -9.69 8.12 -15.84
CA VAL A 74 -9.30 9.26 -14.99
C VAL A 74 -10.15 9.30 -13.73
N GLY A 75 -9.51 9.62 -12.60
CA GLY A 75 -10.21 9.97 -11.37
C GLY A 75 -10.52 8.80 -10.42
N VAL A 76 -10.04 7.58 -10.68
CA VAL A 76 -10.21 6.43 -9.75
C VAL A 76 -9.67 6.77 -8.37
N ILE A 77 -8.39 7.13 -8.30
CA ILE A 77 -7.73 7.46 -7.03
C ILE A 77 -8.41 8.65 -6.38
N ALA A 78 -8.70 9.72 -7.14
CA ALA A 78 -9.38 10.89 -6.60
C ALA A 78 -10.76 10.57 -6.01
N SER A 79 -11.54 9.70 -6.68
CA SER A 79 -12.84 9.25 -6.18
C SER A 79 -12.72 8.42 -4.90
N LEU A 80 -11.71 7.54 -4.81
CA LEU A 80 -11.49 6.69 -3.62
C LEU A 80 -10.96 7.50 -2.45
N THR A 81 -9.90 8.27 -2.65
CA THR A 81 -9.27 9.05 -1.59
C THR A 81 -10.14 10.21 -1.15
N GLY A 82 -10.93 10.81 -2.06
CA GLY A 82 -11.93 11.81 -1.72
C GLY A 82 -12.99 11.29 -0.75
N ALA A 83 -13.60 10.13 -1.06
CA ALA A 83 -14.61 9.52 -0.20
C ALA A 83 -14.07 9.15 1.19
N LEU A 84 -12.82 8.65 1.27
CA LEU A 84 -12.18 8.31 2.55
C LEU A 84 -11.79 9.57 3.34
N ALA A 85 -11.34 10.63 2.66
CA ALA A 85 -11.01 11.90 3.29
C ALA A 85 -12.24 12.60 3.89
N GLU A 86 -13.43 12.48 3.27
CA GLU A 86 -14.69 13.04 3.81
C GLU A 86 -15.04 12.51 5.21
N VAL A 87 -14.59 11.30 5.55
CA VAL A 87 -14.78 10.68 6.87
C VAL A 87 -13.50 10.66 7.72
N GLY A 88 -12.44 11.35 7.28
CA GLY A 88 -11.20 11.50 8.04
C GLY A 88 -10.29 10.27 8.05
N ILE A 89 -10.45 9.34 7.11
CA ILE A 89 -9.59 8.15 6.99
C ILE A 89 -8.33 8.49 6.20
N SER A 90 -7.17 8.24 6.80
CA SER A 90 -5.88 8.37 6.14
C SER A 90 -5.65 7.21 5.17
N VAL A 91 -5.03 7.52 4.03
CA VAL A 91 -4.82 6.56 2.93
C VAL A 91 -3.36 6.53 2.50
N PHE A 92 -2.88 5.35 2.16
CA PHE A 92 -1.63 5.15 1.44
C PHE A 92 -1.94 4.43 0.13
N VAL A 93 -1.43 4.91 -1.00
CA VAL A 93 -1.78 4.39 -2.33
C VAL A 93 -0.54 3.84 -3.01
N VAL A 94 -0.66 2.63 -3.54
CA VAL A 94 0.35 2.00 -4.40
C VAL A 94 -0.30 1.69 -5.74
N SER A 95 0.18 2.32 -6.80
CA SER A 95 -0.20 1.97 -8.17
C SER A 95 0.70 0.87 -8.70
N SER A 96 0.13 -0.02 -9.50
CA SER A 96 0.85 -0.99 -10.32
C SER A 96 0.50 -0.78 -11.80
N PHE A 97 1.10 -1.59 -12.68
CA PHE A 97 0.73 -1.55 -14.10
C PHE A 97 -0.75 -1.91 -14.34
N ASN A 98 -1.29 -2.87 -13.57
CA ASN A 98 -2.63 -3.39 -13.82
C ASN A 98 -3.73 -2.64 -13.06
N THR A 99 -3.44 -2.21 -11.83
CA THR A 99 -4.46 -1.69 -10.92
C THR A 99 -3.82 -0.93 -9.77
N ASP A 100 -4.65 -0.27 -8.98
CA ASP A 100 -4.28 0.45 -7.78
C ASP A 100 -4.62 -0.34 -6.51
N PHE A 101 -3.80 -0.09 -5.50
CA PHE A 101 -3.96 -0.60 -4.15
C PHE A 101 -4.11 0.58 -3.20
N VAL A 102 -5.11 0.53 -2.34
CA VAL A 102 -5.39 1.56 -1.32
C VAL A 102 -5.27 0.90 0.04
N LEU A 103 -4.45 1.48 0.90
CA LEU A 103 -4.21 1.00 2.26
C LEU A 103 -4.81 1.98 3.24
N VAL A 104 -5.47 1.44 4.27
CA VAL A 104 -6.02 2.18 5.42
C VAL A 104 -5.53 1.54 6.71
N ARG A 105 -5.65 2.24 7.85
CA ARG A 105 -5.36 1.63 9.15
C ARG A 105 -6.37 0.51 9.42
N GLU A 106 -5.92 -0.54 10.08
CA GLU A 106 -6.74 -1.71 10.42
C GLU A 106 -7.97 -1.36 11.27
N GLN A 107 -7.86 -0.34 12.13
CA GLN A 107 -8.98 0.16 12.93
C GLN A 107 -10.06 0.91 12.12
N ASP A 108 -9.74 1.32 10.88
CA ASP A 108 -10.63 2.07 10.00
C ASP A 108 -11.29 1.17 8.92
N LEU A 109 -10.99 -0.14 8.95
CA LEU A 109 -11.62 -1.17 8.10
C LEU A 109 -12.90 -1.71 8.76
#